data_AF-A0A4Q5QHY4-F1
#
_entry.id   AF-A0A4Q5QHY4-F1
#
_cell.length_a   1.000
_cell.length_b   1.000
_cell.length_c   1.000
_cell.angle_alpha   90.00
_cell.angle_beta   90.00
_cell.angle_gamma   90.00
#
_symmetry.space_group_name_H-M   'P 1'
#
loop_
_entity.id
_entity.type
_entity.pdbx_description
1 polymer ?
#
loop_
_entity_poly.entity_id
_entity_poly.type
_entity_poly.pdbx_seq_one_letter_code
_entity_poly.pdbx_strand_id
1 'polypeptide(L)'
;ASMSNAFAAYQRSLVTDFLAWQAKLVRAHARPGQFMTQNFDLGWRDGSYGIQPEVDHWKAARSLDIAGIDIYHPTQDKLTGAEIAFGGDEARSIRNGQNYLVLETEAQGFPQWTPYPGQLRLQAFSHLASGAQMVEYWHWATTANAAETYWRGLLSQDYKPNAEYASAKVIGAEIARLGPKLAGMTKRNQVAVYVSNAAQTAFNSFKPTGIEYNQVMRPFYDALYRMNVEADIVSPDSTQKLDDYKLIVVPALYAASDAEIARLNDYAKRGGHLLYTFKSGFSDENTKVRYTSQPGAIAEAAGVTYQEFTIPEGVTLAGNPFGVSDADNSPRWWMEMLKPTTAEVVARYQHPSWPAAAAMTRNHWGNGEVSYVGFMPSD
;
A
#
# COMPACT_ATOMS: atom_id res chain seq x y z
N ALA A 1 -15.75 7.07 -21.10
CA ALA A 1 -15.28 6.24 -19.98
C ALA A 1 -14.45 5.10 -20.54
N SER A 2 -13.35 4.73 -19.88
CA SER A 2 -12.63 3.49 -20.21
C SER A 2 -13.51 2.28 -19.86
N MET A 3 -13.87 1.47 -20.86
CA MET A 3 -14.69 0.28 -20.66
C MET A 3 -14.00 -0.73 -19.73
N SER A 4 -12.69 -0.92 -19.87
CA SER A 4 -11.92 -1.85 -19.03
C SER A 4 -11.97 -1.43 -17.56
N ASN A 5 -11.84 -0.14 -17.26
CA ASN A 5 -11.81 0.34 -15.89
C ASN A 5 -13.19 0.29 -15.23
N ALA A 6 -14.24 0.64 -15.98
CA ALA A 6 -15.61 0.49 -15.52
C ALA A 6 -15.97 -0.99 -15.27
N PHE A 7 -15.54 -1.89 -16.16
CA PHE A 7 -15.78 -3.31 -16.00
C PHE A 7 -15.03 -3.91 -14.81
N ALA A 8 -13.76 -3.53 -14.58
CA ALA A 8 -13.01 -3.95 -13.39
C ALA A 8 -13.67 -3.44 -12.09
N ALA A 9 -14.18 -2.21 -12.08
CA ALA A 9 -14.94 -1.70 -10.93
C ALA A 9 -16.22 -2.50 -10.68
N TYR A 10 -16.93 -2.89 -11.74
CA TYR A 10 -18.08 -3.78 -11.65
C TYR A 10 -17.70 -5.19 -11.13
N GLN A 11 -16.60 -5.78 -11.61
CA GLN A 11 -16.13 -7.07 -11.10
C GLN A 11 -15.81 -7.03 -9.60
N ARG A 12 -15.15 -5.96 -9.13
CA ARG A 12 -14.92 -5.73 -7.69
C ARG A 12 -16.23 -5.64 -6.90
N SER A 13 -17.27 -5.01 -7.46
CA SER A 13 -18.58 -4.93 -6.78
C SER A 13 -19.24 -6.30 -6.66
N LEU A 14 -19.07 -7.19 -7.64
CA LEU A 14 -19.57 -8.57 -7.55
C LEU A 14 -18.93 -9.34 -6.39
N VAL A 15 -17.62 -9.16 -6.13
CA VAL A 15 -16.95 -9.75 -4.96
C VAL A 15 -17.53 -9.19 -3.67
N THR A 16 -17.72 -7.87 -3.59
CA THR A 16 -18.33 -7.21 -2.43
C THR A 16 -19.73 -7.75 -2.14
N ASP A 17 -20.57 -7.86 -3.18
CA ASP A 17 -21.94 -8.34 -3.07
C ASP A 17 -21.98 -9.82 -2.68
N PHE A 18 -21.05 -10.63 -3.21
CA PHE A 18 -20.94 -12.05 -2.87
C PHE A 18 -20.57 -12.26 -1.40
N LEU A 19 -19.56 -11.53 -0.89
CA LEU A 19 -19.17 -11.60 0.51
C LEU A 19 -20.31 -11.11 1.43
N ALA A 20 -20.98 -10.02 1.07
CA ALA A 20 -22.14 -9.52 1.81
C ALA A 20 -23.32 -10.52 1.81
N TRP A 21 -23.55 -11.23 0.71
CA TRP A 21 -24.57 -12.26 0.60
C TRP A 21 -24.24 -13.47 1.50
N GLN A 22 -23.02 -14.00 1.45
CA GLN A 22 -22.59 -15.08 2.34
C GLN A 22 -22.69 -14.65 3.81
N ALA A 23 -22.24 -13.45 4.11
CA ALA A 23 -22.30 -12.86 5.42
C ALA A 23 -23.71 -12.86 6.01
N LYS A 24 -24.71 -12.49 5.20
CA LYS A 24 -26.12 -12.52 5.59
C LYS A 24 -26.60 -13.94 5.91
N LEU A 25 -26.21 -14.93 5.11
CA LEU A 25 -26.59 -16.34 5.33
C LEU A 25 -25.97 -16.88 6.62
N VAL A 26 -24.68 -16.62 6.86
CA VAL A 26 -23.99 -17.05 8.08
C VAL A 26 -24.62 -16.39 9.31
N ARG A 27 -24.87 -15.08 9.25
CA ARG A 27 -25.50 -14.33 10.36
C ARG A 27 -26.89 -14.85 10.74
N ALA A 28 -27.66 -15.39 9.79
CA ALA A 28 -28.97 -15.99 10.08
C ALA A 28 -28.89 -17.24 10.97
N HIS A 29 -27.71 -17.86 11.08
CA HIS A 29 -27.47 -19.07 11.86
C HIS A 29 -26.38 -18.91 12.93
N ALA A 30 -25.73 -17.75 12.99
CA ALA A 30 -24.68 -17.48 13.95
C ALA A 30 -25.21 -17.44 15.39
N ARG A 31 -24.47 -18.05 16.31
CA ARG A 31 -24.74 -17.99 17.74
C ARG A 31 -24.14 -16.72 18.34
N PRO A 32 -24.69 -16.22 19.47
CA PRO A 32 -24.06 -15.16 20.25
C PRO A 32 -22.60 -15.51 20.57
N GLY A 33 -21.69 -14.55 20.38
CA GLY A 33 -20.26 -14.71 20.62
C GLY A 33 -19.44 -15.27 19.46
N GLN A 34 -20.08 -15.66 18.34
CA GLN A 34 -19.37 -15.90 17.08
C GLN A 34 -19.13 -14.58 16.35
N PHE A 35 -18.06 -14.51 15.58
CA PHE A 35 -17.73 -13.38 14.71
C PHE A 35 -17.54 -13.85 13.28
N MET A 36 -17.64 -12.92 12.35
CA MET A 36 -17.41 -13.15 10.94
C MET A 36 -16.21 -12.38 10.44
N THR A 37 -15.42 -13.04 9.61
CA THR A 37 -14.20 -12.49 9.00
C THR A 37 -14.06 -13.04 7.57
N GLN A 38 -13.08 -12.52 6.85
CA GLN A 38 -12.65 -12.94 5.53
C GLN A 38 -11.14 -12.80 5.50
N ASN A 39 -10.44 -13.80 4.97
CA ASN A 39 -9.03 -13.66 4.64
C ASN A 39 -8.88 -12.87 3.35
N PHE A 40 -8.61 -11.57 3.47
CA PHE A 40 -8.21 -10.76 2.33
C PHE A 40 -6.76 -11.06 1.98
N ASP A 41 -6.42 -11.07 0.70
CA ASP A 41 -5.06 -11.18 0.22
C ASP A 41 -4.59 -9.85 -0.38
N LEU A 42 -3.34 -9.77 -0.81
CA LEU A 42 -2.74 -8.57 -1.37
C LEU A 42 -2.38 -8.80 -2.82
N GLY A 43 -2.21 -7.73 -3.59
CA GLY A 43 -1.67 -7.83 -4.95
C GLY A 43 -0.37 -8.63 -4.94
N TRP A 44 -0.31 -9.70 -5.74
CA TRP A 44 0.74 -10.71 -5.64
C TRP A 44 1.92 -10.45 -6.58
N ARG A 45 3.13 -10.43 -6.03
CA ARG A 45 4.40 -10.37 -6.79
C ARG A 45 5.49 -11.04 -5.96
N ASP A 46 5.74 -12.33 -6.23
CA ASP A 46 6.66 -13.18 -5.46
C ASP A 46 6.35 -13.21 -3.94
N GLY A 47 5.08 -12.97 -3.58
CA GLY A 47 4.58 -12.72 -2.23
C GLY A 47 3.54 -11.58 -2.21
N SER A 48 3.02 -11.25 -1.03
CA SER A 48 2.13 -10.13 -0.79
C SER A 48 2.85 -8.80 -1.03
N TYR A 49 2.40 -8.03 -2.03
CA TYR A 49 3.15 -6.85 -2.49
C TYR A 49 2.39 -5.52 -2.40
N GLY A 50 1.09 -5.45 -2.64
CA GLY A 50 0.42 -4.15 -2.60
C GLY A 50 -1.09 -4.25 -2.58
N ILE A 51 -1.78 -3.16 -2.90
CA ILE A 51 -3.26 -3.15 -2.92
C ILE A 51 -3.77 -4.21 -3.89
N GLN A 52 -4.76 -4.98 -3.45
CA GLN A 52 -5.42 -6.02 -4.24
C GLN A 52 -6.16 -5.40 -5.44
N PRO A 53 -5.74 -5.66 -6.70
CA PRO A 53 -6.41 -5.09 -7.88
C PRO A 53 -7.87 -5.56 -8.08
N GLU A 54 -8.19 -6.77 -7.65
CA GLU A 54 -9.46 -7.45 -7.98
C GLU A 54 -10.54 -7.35 -6.89
N VAL A 55 -10.20 -6.76 -5.74
CA VAL A 55 -11.12 -6.58 -4.60
C VAL A 55 -10.93 -5.19 -4.01
N ASP A 56 -12.03 -4.50 -3.73
CA ASP A 56 -12.01 -3.28 -2.91
C ASP A 56 -12.21 -3.70 -1.45
N HIS A 57 -11.11 -3.80 -0.70
CA HIS A 57 -11.15 -4.26 0.69
C HIS A 57 -11.99 -3.37 1.60
N TRP A 58 -11.99 -2.04 1.39
CA TRP A 58 -12.78 -1.12 2.21
C TRP A 58 -14.29 -1.34 2.03
N LYS A 59 -14.74 -1.65 0.81
CA LYS A 59 -16.14 -1.99 0.57
C LYS A 59 -16.47 -3.40 1.06
N ALA A 60 -15.65 -4.39 0.71
CA ALA A 60 -15.87 -5.79 1.05
C ALA A 60 -15.91 -6.03 2.57
N ALA A 61 -15.04 -5.35 3.34
CA ALA A 61 -14.93 -5.52 4.78
C ALA A 61 -16.12 -4.98 5.60
N ARG A 62 -17.02 -4.18 4.99
CA ARG A 62 -18.19 -3.58 5.68
C ARG A 62 -19.15 -4.62 6.23
N SER A 63 -19.20 -5.80 5.62
CA SER A 63 -20.09 -6.88 6.04
C SER A 63 -19.55 -7.70 7.22
N LEU A 64 -18.25 -7.61 7.50
CA LEU A 64 -17.52 -8.44 8.47
C LEU A 64 -17.59 -7.87 9.88
N ASP A 65 -17.25 -8.65 10.90
CA ASP A 65 -17.12 -8.16 12.27
C ASP A 65 -15.67 -7.75 12.58
N ILE A 66 -14.69 -8.47 12.04
CA ILE A 66 -13.25 -8.20 12.14
C ILE A 66 -12.56 -8.48 10.81
N ALA A 67 -11.56 -7.66 10.46
CA ALA A 67 -10.74 -7.91 9.27
C ALA A 67 -9.85 -9.13 9.47
N GLY A 68 -9.72 -9.94 8.42
CA GLY A 68 -8.72 -10.99 8.30
C GLY A 68 -7.83 -10.69 7.11
N ILE A 69 -6.57 -11.10 7.17
CA ILE A 69 -5.62 -10.91 6.07
C ILE A 69 -4.62 -12.05 5.97
N ASP A 70 -4.18 -12.31 4.74
CA ASP A 70 -3.13 -13.25 4.37
C ASP A 70 -1.88 -12.49 3.93
N ILE A 71 -0.76 -12.77 4.58
CA ILE A 71 0.49 -12.06 4.36
C ILE A 71 1.64 -13.06 4.18
N TYR A 72 2.21 -13.07 2.98
CA TYR A 72 3.35 -13.89 2.60
C TYR A 72 4.46 -12.99 2.06
N HIS A 73 5.71 -13.27 2.39
CA HIS A 73 6.78 -12.31 2.13
C HIS A 73 8.13 -12.98 1.86
N PRO A 74 9.08 -12.27 1.25
CA PRO A 74 10.47 -12.72 1.24
C PRO A 74 11.00 -12.91 2.66
N THR A 75 11.85 -13.93 2.84
CA THR A 75 12.51 -14.22 4.12
C THR A 75 14.00 -14.45 3.90
N GLN A 76 14.71 -15.11 4.83
CA GLN A 76 16.16 -15.31 4.77
C GLN A 76 16.87 -13.95 4.66
N ASP A 77 17.83 -13.80 3.74
CA ASP A 77 18.55 -12.54 3.51
C ASP A 77 17.65 -11.42 2.95
N LYS A 78 16.44 -11.77 2.47
CA LYS A 78 15.46 -10.83 1.91
C LYS A 78 14.39 -10.42 2.92
N LEU A 79 14.46 -10.87 4.17
CA LEU A 79 13.49 -10.47 5.20
C LEU A 79 13.67 -9.00 5.56
N THR A 80 12.71 -8.16 5.18
CA THR A 80 12.73 -6.71 5.52
C THR A 80 11.74 -6.36 6.63
N GLY A 81 10.62 -7.08 6.72
CA GLY A 81 9.47 -6.74 7.57
C GLY A 81 8.50 -5.73 6.96
N ALA A 82 8.82 -5.16 5.78
CA ALA A 82 7.99 -4.15 5.12
C ALA A 82 6.65 -4.73 4.63
N GLU A 83 6.62 -5.96 4.12
CA GLU A 83 5.39 -6.62 3.67
C GLU A 83 4.43 -6.92 4.85
N ILE A 84 4.99 -7.32 6.00
CA ILE A 84 4.23 -7.52 7.24
C ILE A 84 3.65 -6.20 7.74
N ALA A 85 4.45 -5.13 7.72
CA ALA A 85 3.99 -3.80 8.09
C ALA A 85 2.89 -3.32 7.14
N PHE A 86 3.10 -3.41 5.83
CA PHE A 86 2.16 -2.94 4.81
C PHE A 86 0.82 -3.68 4.90
N GLY A 87 0.84 -5.02 4.90
CA GLY A 87 -0.38 -5.80 4.99
C GLY A 87 -1.11 -5.56 6.31
N GLY A 88 -0.37 -5.46 7.40
CA GLY A 88 -0.96 -5.13 8.70
C GLY A 88 -1.56 -3.73 8.78
N ASP A 89 -0.92 -2.74 8.17
CA ASP A 89 -1.41 -1.37 8.07
C ASP A 89 -2.66 -1.29 7.22
N GLU A 90 -2.73 -2.01 6.10
CA GLU A 90 -3.93 -2.12 5.28
C GLU A 90 -5.07 -2.79 6.06
N ALA A 91 -4.85 -3.99 6.63
CA ALA A 91 -5.86 -4.74 7.37
C ALA A 91 -6.45 -3.96 8.56
N ARG A 92 -5.61 -3.20 9.27
CA ARG A 92 -6.05 -2.29 10.33
C ARG A 92 -6.89 -1.14 9.76
N SER A 93 -6.48 -0.58 8.62
CA SER A 93 -7.09 0.61 8.05
C SER A 93 -8.45 0.35 7.38
N ILE A 94 -8.66 -0.82 6.76
CA ILE A 94 -9.94 -1.18 6.14
C ILE A 94 -11.11 -1.27 7.14
N ARG A 95 -10.77 -1.35 8.44
CA ARG A 95 -11.73 -1.33 9.56
C ARG A 95 -11.49 -0.20 10.55
N ASN A 96 -11.05 0.96 10.04
CA ASN A 96 -10.96 2.22 10.79
C ASN A 96 -10.09 2.14 12.06
N GLY A 97 -8.92 1.49 11.96
CA GLY A 97 -7.99 1.39 13.09
C GLY A 97 -8.25 0.20 14.03
N GLN A 98 -9.27 -0.63 13.74
CA GLN A 98 -9.53 -1.85 14.52
C GLN A 98 -8.39 -2.86 14.34
N ASN A 99 -8.13 -3.64 15.39
CA ASN A 99 -7.26 -4.81 15.26
C ASN A 99 -7.85 -5.81 14.25
N TYR A 100 -6.98 -6.66 13.70
CA TYR A 100 -7.30 -7.62 12.66
C TYR A 100 -6.68 -8.98 12.99
N LEU A 101 -7.01 -9.98 12.17
CA LEU A 101 -6.50 -11.34 12.28
C LEU A 101 -5.56 -11.61 11.10
N VAL A 102 -4.36 -12.11 11.36
CA VAL A 102 -3.58 -12.77 10.31
C VAL A 102 -4.10 -14.19 10.22
N LEU A 103 -4.94 -14.45 9.21
CA LEU A 103 -5.56 -15.75 9.00
C LEU A 103 -4.60 -16.69 8.27
N GLU A 104 -3.70 -16.13 7.46
CA GLU A 104 -2.61 -16.90 6.88
C GLU A 104 -1.29 -16.12 6.85
N THR A 105 -0.21 -16.81 7.20
CA THR A 105 1.17 -16.39 6.92
C THR A 105 2.08 -17.62 6.81
N GLU A 106 3.31 -17.43 6.37
CA GLU A 106 4.25 -18.54 6.11
C GLU A 106 4.76 -19.21 7.39
N ALA A 107 4.87 -20.54 7.34
CA ALA A 107 5.60 -21.36 8.30
C ALA A 107 6.98 -21.76 7.74
N GLN A 108 7.08 -22.93 7.11
CA GLN A 108 8.23 -23.28 6.27
C GLN A 108 8.16 -22.60 4.90
N GLY A 109 6.94 -22.30 4.42
CA GLY A 109 6.67 -21.60 3.17
C GLY A 109 7.09 -22.38 1.91
N PHE A 110 7.18 -21.68 0.78
CA PHE A 110 7.85 -22.19 -0.42
C PHE A 110 9.33 -22.53 -0.14
N PRO A 111 10.03 -23.29 -1.00
CA PRO A 111 11.42 -23.66 -0.77
C PRO A 111 12.36 -22.47 -0.48
N GLN A 112 12.16 -21.35 -1.16
CA GLN A 112 12.91 -20.11 -0.97
C GLN A 112 12.46 -19.30 0.26
N TRP A 113 11.43 -19.75 0.98
CA TRP A 113 10.84 -19.07 2.13
C TRP A 113 11.10 -19.76 3.48
N THR A 114 11.94 -20.80 3.52
CA THR A 114 12.26 -21.42 4.81
C THR A 114 13.00 -20.42 5.69
N PRO A 115 12.45 -20.04 6.85
CA PRO A 115 13.03 -18.99 7.68
C PRO A 115 14.36 -19.47 8.28
N TYR A 116 15.31 -18.55 8.44
CA TYR A 116 16.47 -18.82 9.29
C TYR A 116 16.05 -19.02 10.75
N PRO A 117 16.88 -19.69 11.57
CA PRO A 117 16.64 -19.80 13.01
C PRO A 117 16.32 -18.44 13.64
N GLY A 118 15.14 -18.35 14.27
CA GLY A 118 14.65 -17.11 14.91
C GLY A 118 13.79 -16.20 14.02
N GLN A 119 13.81 -16.32 12.69
CA GLN A 119 13.02 -15.47 11.80
C GLN A 119 11.51 -15.71 11.94
N LEU A 120 11.06 -16.97 12.09
CA LEU A 120 9.64 -17.26 12.29
C LEU A 120 9.07 -16.57 13.53
N ARG A 121 9.88 -16.49 14.60
CA ARG A 121 9.54 -15.76 15.82
C ARG A 121 9.51 -14.25 15.58
N LEU A 122 10.51 -13.71 14.91
CA LEU A 122 10.56 -12.29 14.56
C LEU A 122 9.31 -11.88 13.75
N GLN A 123 8.99 -12.64 12.70
CA GLN A 123 7.84 -12.41 11.82
C GLN A 123 6.51 -12.43 12.58
N ALA A 124 6.31 -13.40 13.47
CA ALA A 124 5.10 -13.47 14.31
C ALA A 124 4.94 -12.21 15.18
N PHE A 125 6.02 -11.71 15.78
CA PHE A 125 5.95 -10.48 16.57
C PHE A 125 5.81 -9.22 15.70
N SER A 126 6.29 -9.22 14.46
CA SER A 126 6.05 -8.13 13.51
C SER A 126 4.56 -7.97 13.18
N HIS A 127 3.83 -9.08 13.02
CA HIS A 127 2.37 -9.05 12.85
C HIS A 127 1.66 -8.41 14.05
N LEU A 128 2.05 -8.81 15.27
CA LEU A 128 1.52 -8.21 16.50
C LEU A 128 1.85 -6.72 16.58
N ALA A 129 3.05 -6.30 16.18
CA ALA A 129 3.47 -4.89 16.16
C ALA A 129 2.64 -4.03 15.19
N SER A 130 2.12 -4.62 14.11
CA SER A 130 1.20 -3.96 13.18
C SER A 130 -0.26 -3.93 13.69
N GLY A 131 -0.56 -4.63 14.79
CA GLY A 131 -1.88 -4.64 15.42
C GLY A 131 -2.69 -5.93 15.24
N ALA A 132 -2.06 -7.01 14.78
CA ALA A 132 -2.73 -8.32 14.71
C ALA A 132 -3.09 -8.83 16.11
N GLN A 133 -4.28 -9.42 16.25
CA GLN A 133 -4.74 -10.11 17.46
C GLN A 133 -4.56 -11.62 17.39
N MET A 134 -4.25 -12.14 16.20
CA MET A 134 -4.01 -13.55 15.94
C MET A 134 -3.01 -13.68 14.80
N VAL A 135 -2.18 -14.72 14.87
CA VAL A 135 -1.28 -15.14 13.79
C VAL A 135 -1.50 -16.62 13.57
N GLU A 136 -2.11 -16.97 12.44
CA GLU A 136 -2.32 -18.34 11.99
C GLU A 136 -1.37 -18.66 10.83
N TYR A 137 -0.82 -19.87 10.86
CA TYR A 137 0.05 -20.37 9.80
C TYR A 137 -0.77 -21.16 8.80
N TRP A 138 -0.61 -20.85 7.54
CA TRP A 138 -1.07 -21.71 6.47
C TRP A 138 0.07 -22.65 6.06
N HIS A 139 0.03 -23.93 6.40
CA HIS A 139 -0.97 -24.63 7.22
C HIS A 139 -0.29 -25.53 8.26
N TRP A 140 -1.04 -26.39 8.96
CA TRP A 140 -0.46 -27.24 10.00
C TRP A 140 0.63 -28.21 9.48
N ALA A 141 0.36 -28.95 8.41
CA ALA A 141 1.23 -30.02 7.93
C ALA A 141 1.14 -30.19 6.43
N THR A 142 2.29 -30.22 5.75
CA THR A 142 2.43 -30.14 4.29
C THR A 142 1.59 -31.18 3.52
N THR A 143 0.89 -30.73 2.48
CA THR A 143 0.09 -31.60 1.61
C THR A 143 0.96 -32.58 0.82
N ALA A 144 0.44 -33.80 0.59
CA ALA A 144 1.15 -34.86 -0.14
C ALA A 144 0.91 -34.82 -1.66
N ASN A 145 -0.07 -34.04 -2.13
CA ASN A 145 -0.52 -34.01 -3.50
C ASN A 145 -0.97 -32.61 -3.91
N ALA A 146 -1.09 -32.41 -5.23
CA ALA A 146 -1.58 -31.19 -5.88
C ALA A 146 -0.64 -29.97 -5.78
N ALA A 147 -1.15 -28.82 -6.21
CA ALA A 147 -0.37 -27.63 -6.54
C ALA A 147 0.47 -27.09 -5.37
N GLU A 148 0.02 -27.32 -4.15
CA GLU A 148 0.60 -26.73 -2.94
C GLU A 148 1.53 -27.68 -2.17
N THR A 149 1.93 -28.81 -2.78
CA THR A 149 2.83 -29.81 -2.17
C THR A 149 4.14 -29.19 -1.63
N TYR A 150 4.59 -28.07 -2.22
CA TYR A 150 5.80 -27.35 -1.82
C TYR A 150 5.53 -26.02 -1.11
N TRP A 151 4.27 -25.67 -0.85
CA TRP A 151 3.92 -24.59 0.06
C TRP A 151 3.73 -25.19 1.45
N ARG A 152 4.83 -25.22 2.22
CA ARG A 152 4.95 -26.09 3.39
C ARG A 152 4.46 -25.43 4.66
N GLY A 153 3.69 -26.21 5.41
CA GLY A 153 3.19 -25.86 6.74
C GLY A 153 4.23 -25.95 7.85
N LEU A 154 3.77 -26.01 9.11
CA LEU A 154 4.65 -26.22 10.27
C LEU A 154 5.34 -27.59 10.24
N LEU A 155 4.62 -28.65 9.84
CA LEU A 155 5.19 -29.98 9.67
C LEU A 155 5.52 -30.27 8.20
N SER A 156 6.65 -30.93 7.98
CA SER A 156 7.07 -31.44 6.67
C SER A 156 6.25 -32.68 6.26
N GLN A 157 6.50 -33.25 5.08
CA GLN A 157 5.71 -34.35 4.51
C GLN A 157 5.74 -35.66 5.33
N ASP A 158 6.67 -35.82 6.25
CA ASP A 158 6.74 -36.98 7.16
C ASP A 158 5.96 -36.76 8.48
N TYR A 159 5.32 -35.60 8.64
CA TYR A 159 4.51 -35.21 9.79
C TYR A 159 5.26 -35.22 11.14
N LYS A 160 6.60 -35.10 11.13
CA LYS A 160 7.40 -35.08 12.35
C LYS A 160 7.75 -33.65 12.81
N PRO A 161 8.00 -33.45 14.12
CA PRO A 161 8.56 -32.21 14.64
C PRO A 161 9.87 -31.81 13.95
N ASN A 162 10.00 -30.53 13.62
CA ASN A 162 11.17 -29.90 13.02
C ASN A 162 11.49 -28.55 13.73
N ALA A 163 12.38 -27.74 13.14
CA ALA A 163 12.81 -26.46 13.72
C ALA A 163 11.68 -25.40 13.74
N GLU A 164 10.85 -25.35 12.71
CA GLU A 164 9.72 -24.42 12.60
C GLU A 164 8.62 -24.78 13.60
N TYR A 165 8.31 -26.07 13.76
CA TYR A 165 7.44 -26.56 14.82
C TYR A 165 7.97 -26.19 16.22
N ALA A 166 9.28 -26.34 16.45
CA ALA A 166 9.88 -25.94 17.73
C ALA A 166 9.76 -24.43 17.97
N SER A 167 9.93 -23.62 16.92
CA SER A 167 9.74 -22.17 16.97
C SER A 167 8.29 -21.78 17.27
N ALA A 168 7.31 -22.44 16.64
CA ALA A 168 5.89 -22.21 16.90
C ALA A 168 5.50 -22.49 18.37
N LYS A 169 6.10 -23.51 19.01
CA LYS A 169 5.90 -23.74 20.45
C LYS A 169 6.38 -22.56 21.31
N VAL A 170 7.54 -21.99 20.97
CA VAL A 170 8.09 -20.82 21.68
C VAL A 170 7.16 -19.61 21.48
N ILE A 171 6.75 -19.36 20.23
CA ILE A 171 5.84 -18.26 19.88
C ILE A 171 4.53 -18.39 20.66
N GLY A 172 3.90 -19.57 20.65
CA GLY A 172 2.66 -19.81 21.39
C GLY A 172 2.80 -19.56 22.90
N ALA A 173 3.89 -20.02 23.51
CA ALA A 173 4.16 -19.79 24.94
C ALA A 173 4.38 -18.30 25.25
N GLU A 174 5.06 -17.56 24.38
CA GLU A 174 5.28 -16.13 24.55
C GLU A 174 4.02 -15.30 24.31
N ILE A 175 3.21 -15.64 23.31
CA ILE A 175 1.90 -15.02 23.07
C ILE A 175 0.97 -15.27 24.25
N ALA A 176 0.94 -16.47 24.83
CA ALA A 176 0.16 -16.73 26.04
C ALA A 176 0.59 -15.84 27.22
N ARG A 177 1.91 -15.62 27.37
CA ARG A 177 2.48 -14.78 28.44
C ARG A 177 2.29 -13.28 28.20
N LEU A 178 2.41 -12.82 26.96
CA LEU A 178 2.41 -11.40 26.57
C LEU A 178 1.04 -10.91 26.10
N GLY A 179 0.17 -11.81 25.63
CA GLY A 179 -1.14 -11.52 25.06
C GLY A 179 -2.00 -10.59 25.92
N PRO A 180 -2.12 -10.79 27.26
CA PRO A 180 -2.87 -9.88 28.12
C PRO A 180 -2.37 -8.42 28.11
N LYS A 181 -1.13 -8.18 27.68
CA LYS A 181 -0.53 -6.84 27.57
C LYS A 181 -0.57 -6.25 26.16
N LEU A 182 -0.61 -7.11 25.14
CA LEU A 182 -0.53 -6.72 23.72
C LEU A 182 -1.88 -6.72 23.02
N ALA A 183 -2.83 -7.54 23.48
CA ALA A 183 -4.15 -7.63 22.88
C ALA A 183 -4.91 -6.31 22.99
N GLY A 184 -5.50 -5.86 21.88
CA GLY A 184 -6.23 -4.60 21.84
C GLY A 184 -5.33 -3.37 21.70
N MET A 185 -4.05 -3.55 21.34
CA MET A 185 -3.15 -2.43 21.03
C MET A 185 -3.77 -1.52 19.98
N THR A 186 -3.82 -0.23 20.28
CA THR A 186 -4.29 0.81 19.36
C THR A 186 -3.12 1.61 18.83
N LYS A 187 -3.16 1.95 17.55
CA LYS A 187 -2.14 2.75 16.87
C LYS A 187 -2.75 4.09 16.49
N ARG A 188 -1.98 5.17 16.62
CA ARG A 188 -2.40 6.55 16.28
C ARG A 188 -1.33 7.18 15.42
N ASN A 189 -1.43 6.94 14.12
CA ASN A 189 -0.45 7.40 13.15
C ASN A 189 -0.75 8.84 12.73
N GLN A 190 0.31 9.59 12.42
CA GLN A 190 0.18 10.97 11.92
C GLN A 190 0.49 11.08 10.42
N VAL A 191 0.75 9.95 9.76
CA VAL A 191 1.04 9.88 8.33
C VAL A 191 0.08 8.86 7.71
N ALA A 192 -0.36 9.14 6.49
CA ALA A 192 -1.13 8.20 5.68
C ALA A 192 -0.58 8.08 4.26
N VAL A 193 -0.76 6.90 3.66
CA VAL A 193 -0.57 6.66 2.22
C VAL A 193 -1.95 6.50 1.59
N TYR A 194 -2.27 7.36 0.63
CA TYR A 194 -3.55 7.39 -0.06
C TYR A 194 -3.54 6.47 -1.28
N VAL A 195 -4.41 5.46 -1.30
CA VAL A 195 -4.49 4.45 -2.35
C VAL A 195 -5.89 4.42 -2.98
N SER A 196 -5.97 4.03 -4.24
CA SER A 196 -7.25 3.94 -4.95
C SER A 196 -7.22 2.80 -5.97
N ASN A 197 -8.14 1.83 -5.85
CA ASN A 197 -8.30 0.77 -6.85
C ASN A 197 -8.65 1.34 -8.24
N ALA A 198 -9.35 2.48 -8.30
CA ALA A 198 -9.65 3.16 -9.57
C ALA A 198 -8.36 3.70 -10.21
N ALA A 199 -7.52 4.39 -9.43
CA ALA A 199 -6.21 4.85 -9.89
C ALA A 199 -5.30 3.69 -10.27
N GLN A 200 -5.26 2.60 -9.49
CA GLN A 200 -4.49 1.39 -9.78
C GLN A 200 -4.91 0.77 -11.13
N THR A 201 -6.22 0.55 -11.33
CA THR A 201 -6.75 -0.03 -12.57
C THR A 201 -6.41 0.84 -13.78
N ALA A 202 -6.59 2.16 -13.64
CA ALA A 202 -6.35 3.11 -14.71
C ALA A 202 -4.86 3.27 -15.02
N PHE A 203 -4.01 3.37 -14.00
CA PHE A 203 -2.56 3.40 -14.15
C PHE A 203 -2.08 2.13 -14.88
N ASN A 204 -2.53 0.94 -14.44
CA ASN A 204 -2.10 -0.32 -15.03
C ASN A 204 -2.55 -0.52 -16.48
N SER A 205 -3.64 0.15 -16.89
CA SER A 205 -4.10 0.18 -18.29
C SER A 205 -3.24 1.09 -19.18
N PHE A 206 -2.58 2.09 -18.60
CA PHE A 206 -1.78 3.11 -19.30
C PHE A 206 -0.36 3.23 -18.70
N LYS A 207 0.19 2.09 -18.26
CA LYS A 207 1.46 2.04 -17.55
C LYS A 207 2.64 2.34 -18.46
N PRO A 208 3.68 3.05 -17.97
CA PRO A 208 5.01 2.99 -18.59
C PRO A 208 5.47 1.54 -18.64
N THR A 209 6.14 1.13 -19.71
CA THR A 209 6.43 -0.28 -20.03
C THR A 209 6.89 -1.10 -18.82
N GLY A 210 6.08 -2.10 -18.45
CA GLY A 210 6.43 -3.10 -17.43
C GLY A 210 6.31 -2.68 -15.96
N ILE A 211 5.84 -1.46 -15.66
CA ILE A 211 5.73 -0.97 -14.27
C ILE A 211 4.26 -0.83 -13.84
N GLU A 212 3.88 -1.46 -12.74
CA GLU A 212 2.51 -1.39 -12.21
C GLU A 212 2.38 -0.36 -11.08
N TYR A 213 1.15 0.06 -10.80
CA TYR A 213 0.82 1.04 -9.75
C TYR A 213 1.45 0.70 -8.40
N ASN A 214 1.36 -0.57 -7.97
CA ASN A 214 1.92 -0.99 -6.68
C ASN A 214 3.45 -0.83 -6.65
N GLN A 215 4.15 -0.91 -7.79
CA GLN A 215 5.60 -0.65 -7.86
C GLN A 215 5.96 0.82 -7.72
N VAL A 216 5.01 1.71 -8.04
CA VAL A 216 5.16 3.14 -7.77
C VAL A 216 4.81 3.43 -6.32
N MET A 217 3.72 2.86 -5.80
CA MET A 217 3.24 3.10 -4.45
C MET A 217 4.19 2.56 -3.37
N ARG A 218 4.65 1.31 -3.50
CA ARG A 218 5.41 0.62 -2.45
C ARG A 218 6.68 1.35 -2.02
N PRO A 219 7.52 1.89 -2.91
CA PRO A 219 8.71 2.65 -2.50
C PRO A 219 8.40 3.86 -1.60
N PHE A 220 7.25 4.53 -1.79
CA PHE A 220 6.85 5.61 -0.88
C PHE A 220 6.44 5.10 0.50
N TYR A 221 5.74 3.98 0.58
CA TYR A 221 5.42 3.33 1.86
C TYR A 221 6.68 2.77 2.54
N ASP A 222 7.51 2.06 1.80
CA ASP A 222 8.72 1.42 2.30
C ASP A 222 9.75 2.46 2.79
N ALA A 223 9.79 3.66 2.19
CA ALA A 223 10.60 4.77 2.69
C ALA A 223 10.15 5.21 4.10
N LEU A 224 8.83 5.33 4.33
CA LEU A 224 8.28 5.63 5.67
C LEU A 224 8.64 4.53 6.66
N TYR A 225 8.49 3.27 6.26
CA TYR A 225 8.87 2.11 7.08
C TYR A 225 10.36 2.15 7.49
N ARG A 226 11.27 2.36 6.54
CA ARG A 226 12.73 2.47 6.80
C ARG A 226 13.08 3.65 7.71
N MET A 227 12.27 4.70 7.72
CA MET A 227 12.40 5.85 8.61
C MET A 227 11.77 5.65 10.00
N ASN A 228 11.21 4.47 10.29
CA ASN A 228 10.38 4.22 11.48
C ASN A 228 9.18 5.17 11.59
N VAL A 229 8.62 5.59 10.46
CA VAL A 229 7.39 6.38 10.40
C VAL A 229 6.23 5.45 10.11
N GLU A 230 5.42 5.20 11.13
CA GLU A 230 4.20 4.40 10.99
C GLU A 230 3.13 5.17 10.19
N ALA A 231 2.47 4.46 9.28
CA ALA A 231 1.45 5.03 8.41
C ALA A 231 0.14 4.22 8.48
N ASP A 232 -0.98 4.92 8.29
CA ASP A 232 -2.22 4.26 7.89
C ASP A 232 -2.35 4.23 6.37
N ILE A 233 -3.12 3.27 5.86
CA ILE A 233 -3.51 3.26 4.45
C ILE A 233 -4.89 3.89 4.36
N VAL A 234 -5.06 4.89 3.50
CA VAL A 234 -6.33 5.61 3.35
C VAL A 234 -6.78 5.51 1.90
N SER A 235 -8.08 5.39 1.70
CA SER A 235 -8.71 5.27 0.38
C SER A 235 -9.89 6.24 0.25
N PRO A 236 -10.46 6.41 -0.95
CA PRO A 236 -11.70 7.17 -1.14
C PRO A 236 -12.84 6.68 -0.23
N ASP A 237 -12.87 5.38 0.05
CA ASP A 237 -13.88 4.68 0.84
C ASP A 237 -13.57 4.63 2.35
N SER A 238 -12.44 5.20 2.77
CA SER A 238 -12.08 5.31 4.19
C SER A 238 -12.97 6.29 4.93
N THR A 239 -13.33 5.94 6.17
CA THR A 239 -14.17 6.82 7.02
C THR A 239 -13.35 7.69 7.97
N GLN A 240 -12.05 7.43 8.10
CA GLN A 240 -11.14 8.30 8.85
C GLN A 240 -11.13 9.73 8.29
N LYS A 241 -10.95 10.71 9.18
CA LYS A 241 -10.84 12.11 8.78
C LYS A 241 -9.42 12.36 8.30
N LEU A 242 -9.29 12.99 7.14
CA LEU A 242 -7.96 13.34 6.61
C LEU A 242 -7.21 14.29 7.55
N ASP A 243 -7.95 15.15 8.25
CA ASP A 243 -7.43 16.13 9.21
C ASP A 243 -6.77 15.49 10.45
N ASP A 244 -6.91 14.17 10.65
CA ASP A 244 -6.20 13.44 11.70
C ASP A 244 -4.71 13.20 11.33
N TYR A 245 -4.35 13.37 10.06
CA TYR A 245 -2.99 13.15 9.54
C TYR A 245 -2.24 14.47 9.32
N LYS A 246 -0.97 14.50 9.72
CA LYS A 246 -0.06 15.61 9.41
C LYS A 246 0.44 15.56 7.97
N LEU A 247 0.64 14.36 7.43
CA LEU A 247 1.10 14.13 6.06
C LEU A 247 0.24 13.06 5.38
N ILE A 248 -0.18 13.33 4.15
CA ILE A 248 -0.76 12.33 3.26
C ILE A 248 0.10 12.23 2.00
N VAL A 249 0.60 11.03 1.73
CA VAL A 249 1.36 10.70 0.51
C VAL A 249 0.39 10.10 -0.50
N VAL A 250 0.34 10.65 -1.71
CA VAL A 250 -0.62 10.29 -2.76
C VAL A 250 0.14 9.80 -4.00
N PRO A 251 0.54 8.50 -4.02
CA PRO A 251 1.25 7.92 -5.13
C PRO A 251 0.32 7.68 -6.33
N ALA A 252 0.65 8.32 -7.45
CA ALA A 252 0.10 8.10 -8.78
C ALA A 252 -1.43 8.00 -8.82
N LEU A 253 -2.14 8.98 -8.25
CA LEU A 253 -3.61 9.06 -8.26
C LEU A 253 -4.14 9.39 -9.67
N TYR A 254 -3.98 8.42 -10.58
CA TYR A 254 -4.13 8.59 -12.02
C TYR A 254 -5.56 8.87 -12.47
N ALA A 255 -6.52 8.18 -11.86
CA ALA A 255 -7.95 8.37 -12.11
C ALA A 255 -8.62 8.69 -10.76
N ALA A 256 -9.19 9.89 -10.69
CA ALA A 256 -9.92 10.37 -9.52
C ALA A 256 -10.94 11.42 -9.94
N SER A 257 -12.06 11.48 -9.22
CA SER A 257 -13.07 12.52 -9.44
C SER A 257 -12.60 13.90 -8.99
N ASP A 258 -13.24 14.96 -9.47
CA ASP A 258 -12.98 16.33 -9.00
C ASP A 258 -13.24 16.46 -7.50
N ALA A 259 -14.28 15.81 -7.00
CA ALA A 259 -14.63 15.83 -5.58
C ALA A 259 -13.57 15.15 -4.70
N GLU A 260 -12.97 14.06 -5.18
CA GLU A 260 -11.91 13.34 -4.49
C GLU A 260 -10.63 14.19 -4.39
N ILE A 261 -10.21 14.78 -5.51
CA ILE A 261 -9.04 15.68 -5.55
C ILE A 261 -9.31 16.94 -4.72
N ALA A 262 -10.51 17.53 -4.80
CA ALA A 262 -10.89 18.68 -3.98
C ALA A 262 -10.81 18.37 -2.49
N ARG A 263 -11.28 17.19 -2.04
CA ARG A 263 -11.19 16.76 -0.64
C ARG A 263 -9.74 16.72 -0.14
N LEU A 264 -8.81 16.21 -0.95
CA LEU A 264 -7.38 16.17 -0.64
C LEU A 264 -6.76 17.57 -0.62
N ASN A 265 -7.06 18.40 -1.62
CA ASN A 265 -6.56 19.78 -1.69
C ASN A 265 -7.10 20.64 -0.53
N ASP A 266 -8.35 20.43 -0.12
CA ASP A 266 -8.97 21.12 1.00
C ASP A 266 -8.37 20.69 2.34
N TYR A 267 -7.98 19.41 2.47
CA TYR A 267 -7.18 18.94 3.62
C TYR A 267 -5.88 19.73 3.74
N ALA A 268 -5.12 19.86 2.65
CA ALA A 268 -3.89 20.66 2.65
C ALA A 268 -4.19 22.14 2.98
N LYS A 269 -5.25 22.71 2.37
CA LYS A 269 -5.67 24.09 2.60
C LYS A 269 -5.96 24.40 4.07
N ARG A 270 -6.50 23.44 4.81
CA ARG A 270 -6.81 23.57 6.25
C ARG A 270 -5.59 23.43 7.17
N GLY A 271 -4.43 23.02 6.67
CA GLY A 271 -3.21 22.87 7.47
C GLY A 271 -2.48 21.53 7.30
N GLY A 272 -3.02 20.63 6.47
CA GLY A 272 -2.36 19.37 6.14
C GLY A 272 -1.15 19.54 5.22
N HIS A 273 -0.25 18.55 5.23
CA HIS A 273 0.80 18.42 4.22
C HIS A 273 0.44 17.31 3.25
N LEU A 274 0.45 17.61 1.96
CA LEU A 274 0.07 16.68 0.91
C LEU A 274 1.23 16.50 -0.07
N LEU A 275 1.62 15.26 -0.32
CA LEU A 275 2.63 14.93 -1.33
C LEU A 275 1.96 14.16 -2.46
N TYR A 276 1.73 14.84 -3.59
CA TYR A 276 1.35 14.16 -4.82
C TYR A 276 2.60 13.71 -5.58
N THR A 277 2.49 12.58 -6.27
CA THR A 277 3.52 12.15 -7.21
C THR A 277 3.05 12.34 -8.65
N PHE A 278 3.96 12.15 -9.59
CA PHE A 278 3.72 12.09 -11.02
C PHE A 278 2.50 11.24 -11.37
N LYS A 279 1.89 11.53 -12.52
CA LYS A 279 0.67 10.90 -13.01
C LYS A 279 -0.58 11.12 -12.13
N SER A 280 -0.49 11.82 -11.00
CA SER A 280 -1.67 12.20 -10.22
C SER A 280 -2.49 13.29 -10.92
N GLY A 281 -3.82 13.13 -10.89
CA GLY A 281 -4.75 14.08 -11.52
C GLY A 281 -4.78 14.04 -13.04
N PHE A 282 -4.26 12.97 -13.67
CA PHE A 282 -4.17 12.90 -15.13
C PHE A 282 -5.55 12.72 -15.80
N SER A 283 -6.40 11.88 -15.21
CA SER A 283 -7.74 11.56 -15.71
C SER A 283 -8.83 11.72 -14.66
N ASP A 284 -10.08 11.84 -15.12
CA ASP A 284 -11.26 11.78 -14.25
C ASP A 284 -11.56 10.33 -13.79
N GLU A 285 -12.61 10.15 -12.99
CA GLU A 285 -13.04 8.83 -12.49
C GLU A 285 -13.43 7.85 -13.61
N ASN A 286 -13.76 8.37 -14.79
CA ASN A 286 -14.07 7.60 -15.98
C ASN A 286 -12.82 7.28 -16.83
N THR A 287 -11.64 7.64 -16.33
CA THR A 287 -10.35 7.54 -17.03
C THR A 287 -10.33 8.29 -18.36
N LYS A 288 -11.05 9.40 -18.42
CA LYS A 288 -10.92 10.37 -19.51
C LYS A 288 -9.85 11.37 -19.11
N VAL A 289 -8.80 11.48 -19.93
CA VAL A 289 -7.73 12.47 -19.69
C VAL A 289 -8.36 13.86 -19.60
N ARG A 290 -7.94 14.60 -18.57
CA ARG A 290 -8.43 15.96 -18.34
C ARG A 290 -7.86 16.90 -19.40
N TYR A 291 -8.72 17.71 -20.01
CA TYR A 291 -8.35 18.73 -21.00
C TYR A 291 -7.92 20.07 -20.36
N THR A 292 -7.56 20.06 -19.08
CA THR A 292 -7.01 21.19 -18.34
C THR A 292 -5.48 21.08 -18.30
N SER A 293 -4.79 22.15 -17.87
CA SER A 293 -3.36 22.06 -17.56
C SER A 293 -3.12 20.96 -16.52
N GLN A 294 -2.12 20.11 -16.78
CA GLN A 294 -1.73 19.05 -15.86
C GLN A 294 -0.81 19.58 -14.76
N PRO A 295 -0.83 19.03 -13.54
CA PRO A 295 -1.70 17.94 -13.07
C PRO A 295 -3.15 18.42 -12.85
N GLY A 296 -4.12 17.79 -13.52
CA GLY A 296 -5.50 18.25 -13.57
C GLY A 296 -6.16 18.31 -12.19
N ALA A 297 -6.88 19.40 -11.90
CA ALA A 297 -7.50 19.71 -10.59
C ALA A 297 -6.51 19.81 -9.40
N ILE A 298 -5.22 19.53 -9.59
CA ILE A 298 -4.16 19.63 -8.59
C ILE A 298 -3.29 20.89 -8.82
N ALA A 299 -3.15 21.32 -10.07
CA ALA A 299 -2.19 22.34 -10.52
C ALA A 299 -2.18 23.63 -9.69
N GLU A 300 -3.35 24.16 -9.32
CA GLU A 300 -3.45 25.37 -8.49
C GLU A 300 -2.92 25.13 -7.08
N ALA A 301 -3.37 24.06 -6.41
CA ALA A 301 -2.96 23.74 -5.06
C ALA A 301 -1.46 23.39 -4.98
N ALA A 302 -0.94 22.66 -5.97
CA ALA A 302 0.46 22.29 -6.08
C ALA A 302 1.36 23.41 -6.64
N GLY A 303 0.78 24.52 -7.12
CA GLY A 303 1.52 25.65 -7.67
C GLY A 303 2.40 25.29 -8.86
N VAL A 304 1.97 24.35 -9.69
CA VAL A 304 2.78 23.78 -10.78
C VAL A 304 1.92 23.34 -11.95
N THR A 305 2.47 23.44 -13.16
CA THR A 305 1.88 22.84 -14.36
C THR A 305 2.90 22.03 -15.14
N TYR A 306 2.49 21.13 -16.02
CA TYR A 306 3.35 20.52 -17.03
C TYR A 306 2.57 20.20 -18.30
N GLN A 307 3.30 20.00 -19.39
CA GLN A 307 2.75 19.56 -20.69
C GLN A 307 3.57 18.43 -21.31
N GLU A 308 4.78 18.19 -20.81
CA GLU A 308 5.74 17.26 -21.40
C GLU A 308 6.22 16.30 -20.31
N PHE A 309 6.41 15.04 -20.71
CA PHE A 309 6.92 13.97 -19.87
C PHE A 309 7.62 12.93 -20.74
N THR A 310 8.50 12.14 -20.15
CA THR A 310 9.24 11.08 -20.87
C THR A 310 9.77 10.04 -19.88
N ILE A 311 10.35 8.97 -20.43
CA ILE A 311 11.17 8.03 -19.67
C ILE A 311 12.58 8.64 -19.54
N PRO A 312 13.14 8.77 -18.33
CA PRO A 312 14.45 9.34 -18.13
C PRO A 312 15.56 8.40 -18.61
N GLU A 313 16.49 8.93 -19.41
CA GLU A 313 17.73 8.26 -19.81
C GLU A 313 18.92 9.19 -19.51
N GLY A 314 19.85 8.75 -18.65
CA GLY A 314 21.03 9.55 -18.28
C GLY A 314 20.72 10.87 -17.56
N VAL A 315 19.54 11.01 -16.96
CA VAL A 315 19.10 12.21 -16.24
C VAL A 315 19.53 12.11 -14.77
N THR A 316 19.93 13.22 -14.17
CA THR A 316 20.20 13.34 -12.73
C THR A 316 19.47 14.54 -12.12
N LEU A 317 19.51 14.70 -10.80
CA LEU A 317 19.04 15.94 -10.14
C LEU A 317 20.21 16.91 -9.91
N ALA A 318 20.04 18.15 -10.36
CA ALA A 318 21.08 19.17 -10.35
C ALA A 318 21.57 19.47 -8.92
N GLY A 319 22.88 19.36 -8.70
CA GLY A 319 23.52 19.68 -7.41
C GLY A 319 23.25 18.67 -6.29
N ASN A 320 22.66 17.51 -6.58
CA ASN A 320 22.33 16.47 -5.61
C ASN A 320 21.57 17.03 -4.37
N PRO A 321 20.36 17.55 -4.56
CA PRO A 321 19.64 18.32 -3.54
C PRO A 321 19.31 17.51 -2.27
N PHE A 322 19.39 16.19 -2.34
CA PHE A 322 19.10 15.28 -1.23
C PHE A 322 20.35 14.61 -0.63
N GLY A 323 21.54 14.90 -1.13
CA GLY A 323 22.80 14.36 -0.60
C GLY A 323 22.91 12.84 -0.69
N VAL A 324 22.30 12.23 -1.71
CA VAL A 324 22.33 10.77 -1.94
C VAL A 324 23.57 10.34 -2.73
N SER A 325 23.79 9.04 -2.93
CA SER A 325 24.89 8.56 -3.77
C SER A 325 24.68 8.97 -5.24
N ASP A 326 25.74 9.01 -6.05
CA ASP A 326 25.61 9.33 -7.48
C ASP A 326 24.70 8.33 -8.22
N ALA A 327 24.66 7.07 -7.80
CA ALA A 327 23.78 6.06 -8.36
C ALA A 327 22.30 6.33 -8.04
N ASP A 328 22.03 6.89 -6.86
CA ASP A 328 20.68 7.17 -6.35
C ASP A 328 20.19 8.59 -6.73
N ASN A 329 21.07 9.46 -7.23
CA ASN A 329 20.69 10.81 -7.67
C ASN A 329 20.07 10.83 -9.08
N SER A 330 19.30 9.79 -9.43
CA SER A 330 18.70 9.61 -10.76
C SER A 330 17.19 9.29 -10.69
N PRO A 331 16.35 9.98 -11.49
CA PRO A 331 14.98 9.56 -11.70
C PRO A 331 14.95 8.25 -12.51
N ARG A 332 13.99 7.36 -12.19
CA ARG A 332 13.71 6.15 -12.96
C ARG A 332 12.31 6.18 -13.55
N TRP A 333 12.06 5.37 -14.57
CA TRP A 333 10.73 5.02 -15.16
C TRP A 333 9.88 6.15 -15.76
N TRP A 334 9.83 7.33 -15.16
CA TRP A 334 8.99 8.45 -15.56
C TRP A 334 9.56 9.77 -15.04
N MET A 335 9.49 10.82 -15.85
CA MET A 335 9.71 12.19 -15.43
C MET A 335 8.79 13.18 -16.17
N GLU A 336 8.25 14.14 -15.44
CA GLU A 336 7.40 15.24 -15.92
C GLU A 336 8.17 16.54 -15.88
N MET A 337 8.10 17.33 -16.95
CA MET A 337 8.79 18.61 -17.09
C MET A 337 7.99 19.71 -16.39
N LEU A 338 8.14 19.81 -15.07
CA LEU A 338 7.35 20.72 -14.25
C LEU A 338 7.74 22.18 -14.51
N LYS A 339 6.71 23.01 -14.63
CA LYS A 339 6.73 24.48 -14.78
C LYS A 339 6.03 25.08 -13.55
N PRO A 340 6.80 25.47 -12.50
CA PRO A 340 6.25 26.09 -11.31
C PRO A 340 5.52 27.39 -11.65
N THR A 341 4.41 27.65 -10.96
CA THR A 341 3.66 28.90 -11.03
C THR A 341 3.85 29.69 -9.74
N THR A 342 3.39 29.14 -8.61
CA THR A 342 3.57 29.70 -7.26
C THR A 342 4.50 28.86 -6.40
N ALA A 343 4.75 27.60 -6.78
CA ALA A 343 5.55 26.68 -6.00
C ALA A 343 7.04 27.03 -6.03
N GLU A 344 7.70 26.79 -4.91
CA GLU A 344 9.14 26.79 -4.80
C GLU A 344 9.72 25.50 -5.40
N VAL A 345 10.87 25.62 -6.06
CA VAL A 345 11.54 24.47 -6.67
C VAL A 345 12.47 23.83 -5.64
N VAL A 346 12.22 22.54 -5.35
CA VAL A 346 13.05 21.73 -4.45
C VAL A 346 14.19 21.06 -5.22
N ALA A 347 13.90 20.56 -6.43
CA ALA A 347 14.88 19.89 -7.28
C ALA A 347 14.64 20.21 -8.76
N ARG A 348 15.71 20.19 -9.56
CA ARG A 348 15.67 20.33 -11.03
C ARG A 348 16.36 19.14 -11.70
N TYR A 349 15.90 18.77 -12.88
CA TYR A 349 16.62 17.80 -13.71
C TYR A 349 17.90 18.42 -14.28
N GLN A 350 18.90 17.57 -14.48
CA GLN A 350 20.15 17.88 -15.17
C GLN A 350 20.35 16.85 -16.28
N HIS A 351 20.37 17.33 -17.54
CA HIS A 351 20.66 16.53 -18.73
C HIS A 351 21.06 17.47 -19.89
N PRO A 352 21.97 17.08 -20.81
CA PRO A 352 22.40 17.95 -21.91
C PRO A 352 21.28 18.35 -22.89
N SER A 353 20.26 17.50 -23.05
CA SER A 353 19.19 17.70 -24.05
C SER A 353 17.83 18.08 -23.46
N TRP A 354 17.64 17.96 -22.14
CA TRP A 354 16.38 18.35 -21.51
C TRP A 354 16.51 19.73 -20.88
N PRO A 355 15.43 20.53 -20.87
CA PRO A 355 15.45 21.79 -20.13
C PRO A 355 15.70 21.54 -18.64
N ALA A 356 16.21 22.55 -17.93
CA ALA A 356 16.34 22.54 -16.47
C ALA A 356 14.97 22.69 -15.77
N ALA A 357 13.98 21.89 -16.19
CA ALA A 357 12.65 21.82 -15.63
C ALA A 357 12.71 21.39 -14.16
N ALA A 358 11.71 21.81 -13.38
CA ALA A 358 11.60 21.37 -12.00
C ALA A 358 11.25 19.87 -11.97
N ALA A 359 11.85 19.15 -11.03
CA ALA A 359 11.62 17.73 -10.78
C ALA A 359 10.72 17.54 -9.56
N MET A 360 10.90 18.36 -8.53
CA MET A 360 10.08 18.40 -7.34
C MET A 360 9.81 19.85 -6.94
N THR A 361 8.57 20.14 -6.56
CA THR A 361 8.15 21.47 -6.10
C THR A 361 7.40 21.38 -4.78
N ARG A 362 7.34 22.50 -4.08
CA ARG A 362 6.62 22.69 -2.82
C ARG A 362 5.86 23.99 -2.86
N ASN A 363 4.57 23.97 -2.56
CA ASN A 363 3.71 25.15 -2.59
C ASN A 363 3.00 25.34 -1.25
N HIS A 364 3.06 26.55 -0.70
CA HIS A 364 2.18 26.94 0.41
C HIS A 364 0.74 27.05 -0.10
N TRP A 365 -0.19 26.36 0.56
CA TRP A 365 -1.59 26.32 0.15
C TRP A 365 -2.49 26.47 1.37
N GLY A 366 -3.13 27.63 1.51
CA GLY A 366 -3.87 27.98 2.74
C GLY A 366 -2.95 27.94 3.96
N ASN A 367 -3.32 27.14 4.95
CA ASN A 367 -2.52 26.95 6.18
C ASN A 367 -1.53 25.77 6.11
N GLY A 368 -1.50 25.04 4.99
CA GLY A 368 -0.66 23.86 4.81
C GLY A 368 0.22 23.93 3.58
N GLU A 369 0.54 22.76 3.03
CA GLU A 369 1.50 22.62 1.95
C GLU A 369 1.10 21.52 0.98
N VAL A 370 1.33 21.76 -0.31
CA VAL A 370 1.25 20.73 -1.36
C VAL A 370 2.62 20.60 -2.03
N SER A 371 3.24 19.45 -1.88
CA SER A 371 4.44 19.03 -2.61
C SER A 371 4.06 18.19 -3.81
N TYR A 372 4.79 18.33 -4.92
CA TYR A 372 4.60 17.54 -6.14
C TYR A 372 5.94 16.95 -6.59
N VAL A 373 6.00 15.61 -6.72
CA VAL A 373 7.18 14.87 -7.19
C VAL A 373 6.93 14.40 -8.62
N GLY A 374 7.51 15.07 -9.60
CA GLY A 374 7.27 14.82 -11.03
C GLY A 374 8.01 13.60 -11.60
N PHE A 375 8.67 12.78 -10.80
CA PHE A 375 9.43 11.60 -11.24
C PHE A 375 9.28 10.45 -10.26
N MET A 376 9.68 9.24 -10.67
CA MET A 376 9.90 8.16 -9.72
C MET A 376 11.34 8.22 -9.19
N PRO A 377 11.56 8.39 -7.87
CA PRO A 377 12.89 8.33 -7.27
C PRO A 377 13.51 6.92 -7.38
N SER A 378 14.83 6.83 -7.26
CA SER A 378 15.50 5.56 -6.94
C SER A 378 15.08 5.02 -5.56
N ASP A 379 15.39 3.75 -5.28
CA ASP A 379 15.01 3.04 -4.05
C ASP A 379 15.80 3.44 -2.79
#